data_AF-W2TTS9-F1
#
_entry.id   AF-W2TTS9-F1
#
_cell.length_a   1.000
_cell.length_b   1.000
_cell.length_c   1.000
_cell.angle_alpha   90.00
_cell.angle_beta   90.00
_cell.angle_gamma   90.00
#
_symmetry.space_group_name_H-M   'P 1'
#
loop_
_entity.id
_entity.type
_entity.pdbx_description
1 polymer ?
#
loop_
_entity_poly.entity_id
_entity_poly.type
_entity_poly.pdbx_seq_one_letter_code
_entity_poly.pdbx_strand_id
1 'polypeptide(L)'
;MRLATDNRSQQLNVNMHTTSERGIGGIASLKSTHQPRMAARTNMFKQMERVNSSTSPRVMNPNSIKDALLRWVQSRIHGYPNVNVTNFSSSWADGMAFCALIHRFAPEAFDFNKLDPKNRRQNFELAFRVAEEHGICPLLEVDDMILMGDRPDWKCVFTYVQCFYKQFRDHP
;
A
#
# COMPACT_ATOMS: atom_id res chain seq x y z
N MET A 1 21.29 58.32 16.06
CA MET A 1 20.69 57.33 16.96
C MET A 1 19.18 57.42 16.81
N ARG A 2 18.54 56.31 16.41
CA ARG A 2 17.16 55.85 16.70
C ARG A 2 15.98 56.79 16.37
N LEU A 3 14.82 56.34 15.92
CA LEU A 3 14.27 55.10 15.35
C LEU A 3 12.87 55.56 14.91
N ALA A 4 12.42 55.14 13.74
CA ALA A 4 11.07 55.39 13.26
C ALA A 4 10.05 54.57 14.09
N THR A 5 9.03 55.25 14.61
CA THR A 5 7.79 54.69 15.17
C THR A 5 6.67 55.03 14.18
N ASP A 6 6.12 54.02 13.50
CA ASP A 6 4.87 53.31 13.83
C ASP A 6 3.61 54.08 13.38
N ASN A 7 2.99 53.51 12.34
CA ASN A 7 1.58 53.11 12.32
C ASN A 7 0.52 54.18 12.56
N ARG A 8 -0.40 54.30 11.58
CA ARG A 8 -1.87 54.20 11.76
C ARG A 8 -2.56 54.87 10.58
N SER A 9 -3.19 54.08 9.73
CA SER A 9 -4.25 54.56 8.85
C SER A 9 -5.37 53.53 8.87
N GLN A 10 -6.31 53.75 9.79
CA GLN A 10 -7.68 53.29 9.67
C GLN A 10 -8.51 54.48 9.18
N GLN A 11 -9.34 54.27 8.16
CA GLN A 11 -10.76 54.63 8.06
C GLN A 11 -11.12 54.50 6.57
N LEU A 12 -11.81 53.42 6.19
CA LEU A 12 -13.28 53.30 6.11
C LEU A 12 -13.92 54.09 4.97
N ASN A 13 -14.43 53.27 4.08
CA ASN A 13 -15.13 53.50 2.83
C ASN A 13 -16.53 54.07 3.07
N VAL A 14 -16.90 55.14 2.35
CA VAL A 14 -18.29 55.43 1.97
C VAL A 14 -18.25 56.05 0.58
N ASN A 15 -18.76 55.34 -0.42
CA ASN A 15 -19.64 55.93 -1.42
C ASN A 15 -20.44 54.87 -2.16
N MET A 16 -21.72 55.21 -2.30
CA MET A 16 -22.84 54.44 -2.83
C MET A 16 -22.87 54.47 -4.38
N HIS A 17 -23.89 53.81 -4.90
CA HIS A 17 -24.61 54.05 -6.16
C HIS A 17 -24.05 53.52 -7.51
N THR A 18 -24.71 52.42 -7.94
CA THR A 18 -25.35 52.19 -9.25
C THR A 18 -24.49 52.23 -10.52
N THR A 19 -24.53 51.16 -11.32
CA THR A 19 -24.95 51.17 -12.75
C THR A 19 -25.06 49.75 -13.29
N SER A 20 -26.15 49.50 -14.02
CA SER A 20 -26.45 48.29 -14.78
C SER A 20 -25.94 48.48 -16.22
N GLU A 21 -25.16 47.55 -16.76
CA GLU A 21 -24.88 47.46 -18.20
C GLU A 21 -25.09 46.03 -18.73
N ARG A 22 -25.80 45.93 -19.84
CA ARG A 22 -25.94 44.73 -20.69
C ARG A 22 -24.87 44.79 -21.78
N GLY A 23 -24.29 43.66 -22.17
CA GLY A 23 -23.36 43.64 -23.31
C GLY A 23 -22.74 42.28 -23.67
N ILE A 24 -23.54 41.41 -24.27
CA ILE A 24 -23.26 40.52 -25.43
C ILE A 24 -21.80 40.07 -25.68
N GLY A 25 -21.57 38.76 -25.70
CA GLY A 25 -20.39 38.15 -26.32
C GLY A 25 -20.26 36.65 -26.01
N GLY A 26 -20.81 35.79 -26.87
CA GLY A 26 -20.55 34.35 -26.82
C GLY A 26 -19.36 33.98 -27.68
N ILE A 27 -18.46 33.11 -27.18
CA ILE A 27 -17.71 32.11 -27.94
C ILE A 27 -17.10 31.03 -26.99
N ALA A 28 -17.45 29.77 -27.30
CA ALA A 28 -16.65 28.54 -27.25
C ALA A 28 -15.91 28.06 -25.98
N SER A 29 -16.24 26.80 -25.66
CA SER A 29 -15.33 25.70 -25.29
C SER A 29 -14.98 25.45 -23.82
N LEU A 30 -15.77 24.54 -23.22
CA LEU A 30 -15.34 23.29 -22.58
C LEU A 30 -13.88 23.26 -22.07
N LYS A 31 -13.73 23.13 -20.75
CA LYS A 31 -12.87 22.13 -20.12
C LYS A 31 -13.34 21.86 -18.70
N SER A 32 -14.00 20.71 -18.58
CA SER A 32 -14.23 19.96 -17.35
C SER A 32 -12.90 19.78 -16.62
N THR A 33 -12.70 20.49 -15.52
CA THR A 33 -11.62 20.16 -14.58
C THR A 33 -12.10 19.01 -13.71
N HIS A 34 -12.00 17.81 -14.29
CA HIS A 34 -12.05 16.56 -13.56
C HIS A 34 -10.85 16.51 -12.61
N GLN A 35 -11.13 16.65 -11.32
CA GLN A 35 -10.23 16.26 -10.25
C GLN A 35 -10.00 14.74 -10.40
N PRO A 36 -8.75 14.22 -10.42
CA PRO A 36 -8.54 12.79 -10.34
C PRO A 36 -9.01 12.34 -8.96
N ARG A 37 -10.20 11.74 -8.96
CA ARG A 37 -10.77 10.97 -7.87
C ARG A 37 -9.69 10.00 -7.39
N MET A 38 -9.19 10.21 -6.17
CA MET A 38 -8.47 9.17 -5.43
C MET A 38 -9.33 7.92 -5.52
N ALA A 39 -8.87 6.91 -6.24
CA ALA A 39 -9.51 5.62 -6.23
C ALA A 39 -9.43 5.14 -4.78
N ALA A 40 -10.56 5.20 -4.07
CA ALA A 40 -10.71 4.56 -2.78
C ALA A 40 -10.27 3.11 -2.98
N ARG A 41 -9.09 2.77 -2.45
CA ARG A 41 -8.57 1.41 -2.48
C ARG A 41 -9.62 0.59 -1.76
N THR A 42 -10.35 -0.21 -2.52
CA THR A 42 -11.40 -1.04 -1.97
C THR A 42 -10.70 -1.96 -0.98
N ASN A 43 -11.01 -1.81 0.31
CA ASN A 43 -10.52 -2.70 1.35
C ASN A 43 -11.03 -4.11 1.03
N MET A 44 -10.19 -4.91 0.36
CA MET A 44 -10.50 -6.31 0.06
C MET A 44 -10.75 -7.12 1.34
N PHE A 45 -10.32 -6.61 2.50
CA PHE A 45 -10.71 -7.09 3.83
C PHE A 45 -12.23 -7.29 3.95
N LYS A 46 -13.05 -6.40 3.36
CA LYS A 46 -14.51 -6.50 3.41
C LYS A 46 -15.10 -7.43 2.34
N GLN A 47 -14.33 -7.75 1.30
CA GLN A 47 -14.77 -8.61 0.20
C GLN A 47 -14.47 -10.09 0.47
N MET A 48 -13.40 -10.39 1.22
CA MET A 48 -13.09 -11.77 1.62
C MET A 48 -14.21 -12.42 2.46
N GLU A 49 -14.96 -11.66 3.26
CA GLU A 49 -16.12 -12.21 3.99
C GLU A 49 -17.25 -12.70 3.07
N ARG A 50 -17.33 -12.20 1.83
CA ARG A 50 -18.41 -12.52 0.86
C ARG A 50 -18.11 -13.68 -0.07
N VAL A 51 -16.87 -14.18 -0.16
CA VAL A 51 -16.48 -15.19 -1.16
C VAL A 51 -16.67 -16.64 -0.66
N ASN A 52 -17.23 -16.86 0.53
CA ASN A 52 -17.31 -18.20 1.13
C ASN A 52 -18.63 -18.99 0.87
N SER A 53 -19.47 -18.63 -0.11
CA SER A 53 -20.82 -19.24 -0.21
C SER A 53 -21.25 -19.93 -1.53
N SER A 54 -20.44 -20.08 -2.57
CA SER A 54 -21.01 -20.55 -3.87
C SER A 54 -20.18 -21.45 -4.78
N THR A 55 -19.23 -22.23 -4.27
CA THR A 55 -18.71 -23.41 -4.99
C THR A 55 -18.49 -24.51 -3.97
N SER A 56 -19.05 -25.71 -4.19
CA SER A 56 -18.85 -26.85 -3.29
C SER A 56 -17.36 -27.22 -3.24
N PRO A 57 -16.63 -26.97 -2.14
CA PRO A 57 -15.23 -27.32 -2.06
C PRO A 57 -15.11 -28.64 -1.28
N ARG A 58 -14.14 -29.48 -1.64
CA ARG A 58 -13.56 -30.38 -0.63
C ARG A 58 -13.18 -29.48 0.54
N VAL A 59 -13.84 -29.64 1.69
CA VAL A 59 -13.60 -28.81 2.87
C VAL A 59 -12.18 -29.11 3.35
N MET A 60 -11.19 -28.46 2.75
CA MET A 60 -9.85 -28.42 3.28
C MET A 60 -9.95 -27.61 4.56
N ASN A 61 -9.59 -28.24 5.67
CA ASN A 61 -9.58 -27.61 6.98
C ASN A 61 -8.85 -26.24 6.87
N PRO A 62 -9.38 -25.12 7.40
CA PRO A 62 -8.72 -23.82 7.27
C PRO A 62 -7.26 -23.82 7.75
N ASN A 63 -6.94 -24.68 8.74
CA ASN A 63 -5.57 -24.92 9.18
C ASN A 63 -4.72 -25.57 8.07
N SER A 64 -5.25 -26.52 7.29
CA SER A 64 -4.51 -27.12 6.19
C SER A 64 -4.22 -26.15 5.04
N ILE A 65 -5.08 -25.14 4.82
CA ILE A 65 -4.83 -24.09 3.82
C ILE A 65 -3.68 -23.18 4.27
N LYS A 66 -3.69 -22.76 5.54
CA LYS A 66 -2.60 -21.96 6.10
C LYS A 66 -1.27 -22.71 6.06
N ASP A 67 -1.27 -23.99 6.44
CA ASP A 67 -0.09 -24.83 6.42
C ASP A 67 0.45 -25.04 5.01
N ALA A 68 -0.44 -25.26 4.03
CA ALA A 68 -0.05 -25.38 2.63
C ALA A 68 0.59 -24.09 2.11
N LEU A 69 0.01 -22.93 2.42
CA LEU A 69 0.58 -21.64 2.03
C LEU A 69 1.94 -21.39 2.72
N LEU A 70 2.06 -21.72 4.00
CA LEU A 70 3.31 -21.58 4.75
C LEU A 70 4.41 -22.44 4.13
N ARG A 71 4.11 -23.70 3.79
CA ARG A 71 5.03 -24.61 3.10
C ARG A 71 5.43 -24.08 1.73
N TRP A 72 4.49 -23.51 0.98
CA TRP A 72 4.80 -22.91 -0.31
C TRP A 72 5.79 -21.76 -0.15
N VAL A 73 5.53 -20.81 0.77
CA VAL A 73 6.46 -19.70 1.02
C VAL A 73 7.84 -20.24 1.41
N GLN A 74 7.90 -21.14 2.38
CA GLN A 74 9.16 -21.75 2.84
C GLN A 74 9.92 -22.41 1.70
N SER A 75 9.24 -23.13 0.81
CA SER A 75 9.85 -23.77 -0.36
C SER A 75 10.38 -22.75 -1.37
N ARG A 76 9.73 -21.58 -1.53
CA ARG A 76 10.14 -20.55 -2.49
C ARG A 76 11.35 -19.75 -2.03
N ILE A 77 11.46 -19.49 -0.72
CA ILE A 77 12.50 -18.62 -0.17
C ILE A 77 13.51 -19.37 0.71
N HIS A 78 13.58 -20.70 0.57
CA HIS A 78 14.60 -21.50 1.21
C HIS A 78 16.00 -21.03 0.77
N GLY A 79 16.91 -20.87 1.75
CA GLY A 79 18.30 -20.46 1.50
C GLY A 79 18.55 -18.95 1.52
N TYR A 80 17.52 -18.10 1.66
CA TYR A 80 17.74 -16.67 1.85
C TYR A 80 18.32 -16.37 3.24
N PRO A 81 19.38 -15.55 3.35
CA PRO A 81 20.00 -15.23 4.63
C PRO A 81 19.04 -14.41 5.49
N ASN A 82 19.11 -14.61 6.81
CA ASN A 82 18.29 -13.89 7.80
C ASN A 82 16.77 -14.03 7.61
N VAL A 83 16.31 -15.07 6.89
CA VAL A 83 14.88 -15.33 6.66
C VAL A 83 14.51 -16.70 7.20
N ASN A 84 13.61 -16.73 8.19
CA ASN A 84 12.99 -17.95 8.68
C ASN A 84 11.48 -17.74 8.90
N VAL A 85 10.67 -18.22 7.96
CA VAL A 85 9.22 -18.05 8.00
C VAL A 85 8.57 -19.24 8.69
N THR A 86 8.04 -19.03 9.89
CA THR A 86 7.36 -20.05 10.71
C THR A 86 5.89 -19.72 10.98
N ASN A 87 5.46 -18.51 10.64
CA ASN A 87 4.11 -18.00 10.87
C ASN A 87 3.79 -16.85 9.90
N PHE A 88 2.59 -16.29 9.98
CA PHE A 88 2.16 -15.12 9.20
C PHE A 88 2.13 -13.83 10.03
N SER A 89 2.96 -13.69 11.07
CA SER A 89 3.02 -12.49 11.91
C SER A 89 4.46 -12.06 12.11
N SER A 90 5.10 -12.44 13.21
CA SER A 90 6.45 -12.00 13.58
C SER A 90 7.53 -12.35 12.56
N SER A 91 7.39 -13.45 11.82
CA SER A 91 8.31 -13.81 10.72
C SER A 91 8.35 -12.80 9.57
N TRP A 92 7.42 -11.85 9.54
CA TRP A 92 7.26 -10.85 8.47
C TRP A 92 7.45 -9.42 8.96
N ALA A 93 7.70 -9.24 10.26
CA ALA A 93 7.67 -7.92 10.91
C ALA A 93 8.83 -7.00 10.48
N ASP A 94 9.94 -7.57 10.01
CA ASP A 94 11.12 -6.82 9.56
C ASP A 94 11.16 -6.56 8.05
N GLY A 95 10.17 -7.07 7.31
CA GLY A 95 10.09 -6.95 5.85
C GLY A 95 10.98 -7.92 5.08
N MET A 96 11.90 -8.66 5.72
CA MET A 96 12.87 -9.52 5.02
C MET A 96 12.19 -10.68 4.28
N ALA A 97 11.16 -11.28 4.89
CA ALA A 97 10.38 -12.33 4.26
C ALA A 97 9.63 -11.83 2.99
N PHE A 98 9.14 -10.59 3.00
CA PHE A 98 8.52 -10.00 1.81
C PHE A 98 9.56 -9.73 0.72
N CYS A 99 10.72 -9.15 1.08
CA CYS A 99 11.83 -8.95 0.16
C CYS A 99 12.27 -10.28 -0.48
N ALA A 100 12.44 -11.34 0.31
CA ALA A 100 12.89 -12.62 -0.20
C ALA A 100 11.88 -13.25 -1.16
N LEU A 101 10.58 -13.11 -0.82
CA LEU A 101 9.51 -13.68 -1.64
C LEU A 101 9.41 -13.00 -3.00
N ILE A 102 9.47 -11.66 -3.06
CA ILE A 102 9.44 -10.98 -4.36
C ILE A 102 10.75 -11.16 -5.14
N HIS A 103 11.90 -11.12 -4.46
CA HIS A 103 13.21 -11.34 -5.08
C HIS A 103 13.32 -12.70 -5.75
N ARG A 104 12.65 -13.73 -5.21
CA ARG A 104 12.63 -15.06 -5.84
C ARG A 104 12.08 -15.04 -7.28
N PHE A 105 11.12 -14.17 -7.56
CA PHE A 105 10.50 -14.05 -8.89
C PHE A 105 11.09 -12.87 -9.70
N ALA A 106 11.75 -11.94 -9.04
CA ALA A 106 12.39 -10.76 -9.64
C ALA A 106 13.80 -10.54 -9.08
N PRO A 107 14.76 -11.45 -9.33
CA PRO A 107 16.10 -11.38 -8.74
C PRO A 107 16.88 -10.15 -9.20
N GLU A 108 16.57 -9.61 -10.38
CA GLU A 108 17.23 -8.42 -10.94
C GLU A 108 16.67 -7.10 -10.37
N ALA A 109 15.60 -7.13 -9.58
CA ALA A 109 14.95 -5.91 -9.09
C ALA A 109 15.77 -5.19 -8.01
N PHE A 110 16.53 -5.93 -7.20
CA PHE A 110 17.41 -5.40 -6.16
C PHE A 110 18.37 -6.47 -5.63
N ASP A 111 19.48 -6.06 -5.02
CA ASP A 111 20.44 -6.97 -4.38
C ASP A 111 19.99 -7.32 -2.95
N PHE A 112 19.45 -8.52 -2.77
CA PHE A 112 18.98 -8.98 -1.46
C PHE A 112 20.07 -9.00 -0.38
N ASN A 113 21.33 -9.27 -0.75
CA ASN A 113 22.42 -9.43 0.22
C ASN A 113 22.82 -8.11 0.91
N LYS A 114 22.37 -6.97 0.36
CA LYS A 114 22.58 -5.64 0.95
C LYS A 114 21.51 -5.24 1.96
N LEU A 115 20.46 -6.05 2.13
CA LEU A 115 19.37 -5.75 3.06
C LEU A 115 19.75 -6.12 4.50
N ASP A 116 19.25 -5.33 5.44
CA ASP A 116 19.42 -5.54 6.88
C ASP A 116 18.03 -5.64 7.55
N PRO A 117 17.76 -6.67 8.37
CA PRO A 117 16.51 -6.79 9.14
C PRO A 117 16.18 -5.56 10.02
N LYS A 118 17.18 -4.78 10.43
CA LYS A 118 16.99 -3.56 11.23
C LYS A 118 16.35 -2.43 10.42
N ASN A 119 16.47 -2.43 9.11
CA ASN A 119 15.97 -1.38 8.22
C ASN A 119 14.52 -1.66 7.78
N ARG A 120 13.65 -1.95 8.74
CA ARG A 120 12.27 -2.43 8.52
C ARG A 120 11.49 -1.61 7.51
N ARG A 121 11.51 -0.28 7.66
CA ARG A 121 10.77 0.65 6.77
C ARG A 121 11.24 0.52 5.33
N GLN A 122 12.55 0.54 5.10
CA GLN A 122 13.14 0.40 3.77
C GLN A 122 12.81 -0.96 3.16
N ASN A 123 12.85 -2.03 3.96
CA ASN A 123 12.51 -3.38 3.51
C ASN A 123 11.04 -3.44 3.04
N PHE A 124 10.11 -2.88 3.80
CA PHE A 124 8.69 -2.83 3.40
C PHE A 124 8.46 -1.99 2.16
N GLU A 125 9.03 -0.77 2.11
CA GLU A 125 8.91 0.12 0.94
C GLU A 125 9.42 -0.57 -0.34
N LEU A 126 10.60 -1.19 -0.26
CA LEU A 126 11.19 -1.93 -1.37
C LEU A 126 10.32 -3.11 -1.79
N ALA A 127 9.94 -3.97 -0.83
CA ALA A 127 9.18 -5.17 -1.15
C ALA A 127 7.80 -4.85 -1.75
N PHE A 128 7.08 -3.88 -1.19
CA PHE A 128 5.73 -3.54 -1.63
C PHE A 128 5.74 -2.84 -2.99
N ARG A 129 6.70 -1.93 -3.22
CA ARG A 129 6.88 -1.29 -4.54
C ARG A 129 7.16 -2.33 -5.62
N VAL A 130 8.15 -3.20 -5.41
CA VAL A 130 8.52 -4.21 -6.41
C VAL A 130 7.38 -5.22 -6.60
N ALA A 131 6.66 -5.58 -5.53
CA ALA A 131 5.49 -6.46 -5.64
C ALA A 131 4.38 -5.84 -6.51
N GLU A 132 4.09 -4.55 -6.35
CA GLU A 132 3.11 -3.83 -7.15
C GLU A 132 3.52 -3.78 -8.64
N GLU A 133 4.80 -3.51 -8.93
CA GLU A 133 5.36 -3.55 -10.29
C GLU A 133 5.17 -4.94 -10.96
N HIS A 134 5.10 -6.01 -10.16
CA HIS A 134 4.88 -7.38 -10.62
C HIS A 134 3.42 -7.85 -10.51
N GLY A 135 2.48 -6.91 -10.35
CA GLY A 135 1.04 -7.17 -10.39
C GLY A 135 0.41 -7.66 -9.09
N ILE A 136 1.12 -7.57 -7.96
CA ILE A 136 0.55 -7.87 -6.64
C ILE A 136 -0.26 -6.67 -6.15
N CYS A 137 -1.56 -6.89 -5.91
CA CYS A 137 -2.43 -5.85 -5.35
C CYS A 137 -1.93 -5.40 -3.97
N PRO A 138 -1.66 -4.11 -3.75
CA PRO A 138 -1.07 -3.61 -2.51
C PRO A 138 -2.12 -3.55 -1.40
N LEU A 139 -2.12 -4.55 -0.50
CA LEU A 139 -3.08 -4.68 0.61
C LEU A 139 -2.56 -4.18 1.96
N LEU A 140 -1.26 -3.97 2.07
CA LEU A 140 -0.60 -3.48 3.28
C LEU A 140 0.08 -2.16 2.97
N GLU A 141 0.05 -1.25 3.92
CA GLU A 141 0.79 0.01 3.88
C GLU A 141 2.01 -0.07 4.80
N VAL A 142 3.08 0.62 4.42
CA VAL A 142 4.34 0.63 5.17
C VAL A 142 4.13 1.18 6.58
N ASP A 143 3.42 2.30 6.69
CA ASP A 143 3.21 2.97 7.98
C ASP A 143 2.44 2.09 8.97
N ASP A 144 1.44 1.35 8.50
CA ASP A 144 0.68 0.41 9.32
C ASP A 144 1.58 -0.74 9.82
N MET A 145 2.44 -1.28 8.95
CA MET A 145 3.37 -2.35 9.33
C MET A 145 4.41 -1.88 10.34
N ILE A 146 4.89 -0.64 10.22
CA ILE A 146 5.79 -0.04 11.20
C ILE A 146 5.08 0.21 12.52
N LEU A 147 3.85 0.72 12.50
CA LEU A 147 3.04 0.97 13.70
C LEU A 147 2.72 -0.34 14.45
N MET A 148 2.47 -1.44 13.74
CA MET A 148 2.20 -2.75 14.32
C MET A 148 3.43 -3.41 15.00
N GLY A 149 4.65 -2.90 14.76
CA GLY A 149 5.85 -3.40 15.41
C GLY A 149 6.09 -4.89 15.13
N ASP A 150 6.57 -5.64 16.12
CA ASP A 150 7.12 -6.99 15.90
C ASP A 150 6.06 -8.09 15.72
N ARG A 151 4.78 -7.73 15.80
CA ARG A 151 3.66 -8.69 15.79
C ARG A 151 2.48 -8.15 14.95
N PRO A 152 2.64 -7.99 13.63
CA PRO A 152 1.53 -7.58 12.76
C PRO A 152 0.37 -8.58 12.79
N ASP A 153 -0.87 -8.13 12.54
CA ASP A 153 -2.04 -9.02 12.50
C ASP A 153 -1.83 -10.09 11.43
N TRP A 154 -1.84 -11.34 11.87
CA TRP A 154 -1.56 -12.47 11.02
C TRP A 154 -2.55 -12.63 9.86
N LYS A 155 -3.79 -12.12 10.00
CA LYS A 155 -4.79 -12.17 8.93
C LYS A 155 -4.43 -11.22 7.79
N CYS A 156 -3.92 -10.04 8.11
CA CYS A 156 -3.50 -9.05 7.11
C CYS A 156 -2.33 -9.57 6.29
N VAL A 157 -1.30 -10.07 6.97
CA VAL A 157 -0.14 -10.69 6.32
C VAL A 157 -0.54 -11.93 5.52
N PHE A 158 -1.33 -12.84 6.11
CA PHE A 158 -1.80 -14.04 5.40
C PHE A 158 -2.55 -13.69 4.11
N THR A 159 -3.48 -12.73 4.17
CA THR A 159 -4.26 -12.29 3.01
C THR A 159 -3.37 -11.69 1.93
N TYR A 160 -2.36 -10.90 2.32
CA TYR A 160 -1.42 -10.34 1.36
C TYR A 160 -0.53 -11.41 0.72
N VAL A 161 -0.04 -12.38 1.50
CA VAL A 161 0.73 -13.52 0.98
C VAL A 161 -0.12 -14.41 0.04
N GLN A 162 -1.43 -14.48 0.25
CA GLN A 162 -2.32 -15.15 -0.72
C GLN A 162 -2.33 -14.44 -2.09
N CYS A 163 -2.12 -13.13 -2.17
CA CYS A 163 -1.95 -12.45 -3.45
C CYS A 163 -0.66 -12.90 -4.15
N PHE A 164 0.46 -13.00 -3.42
CA PHE A 164 1.71 -13.57 -3.97
C PHE A 164 1.50 -14.99 -4.48
N TYR A 165 0.86 -15.85 -3.70
CA TYR A 165 0.56 -17.21 -4.12
C TYR A 165 -0.29 -17.25 -5.38
N LYS A 166 -1.37 -16.46 -5.42
CA LYS A 166 -2.26 -16.42 -6.60
C LYS A 166 -1.53 -16.02 -7.86
N GLN A 167 -0.62 -15.05 -7.77
CA GLN A 167 0.18 -14.55 -8.88
C GLN A 167 1.28 -15.52 -9.31
N PHE A 168 1.97 -16.14 -8.35
CA PHE A 168 3.23 -16.85 -8.63
C PHE A 168 3.16 -18.38 -8.47
N ARG A 169 2.03 -18.98 -8.08
CA ARG A 169 1.97 -20.44 -7.83
C ARG A 169 2.42 -21.28 -9.03
N ASP A 170 2.11 -20.82 -10.24
CA ASP A 170 2.40 -21.52 -11.51
C ASP A 170 3.77 -21.14 -12.10
N HIS A 171 4.52 -20.25 -11.43
CA HIS A 171 5.86 -19.89 -11.86
C HIS A 171 6.87 -20.95 -11.35
N PRO A 172 7.85 -21.34 -12.18
CA PRO A 172 8.86 -22.32 -11.80
C PRO A 172 9.69 -21.88 -10.58
#